data_AF-A0ABD3FP14-F1
#
_entry.id   AF-A0ABD3FP14-F1
#
_cell.length_a   1.000
_cell.length_b   1.000
_cell.length_c   1.000
_cell.angle_alpha   90.00
_cell.angle_beta   90.00
_cell.angle_gamma   90.00
#
_symmetry.space_group_name_H-M   'P 1'
#
loop_
_entity.id
_entity.type
_entity.pdbx_description
1 polymer ?
#
loop_
_entity_poly.entity_id
_entity_poly.type
_entity_poly.pdbx_seq_one_letter_code
_entity_poly.pdbx_strand_id
1 'polypeptide(L)'
;MGLVYLQLDINQRAIQNFTGAFFYFMSNEIFAAAEIQLASLPLEIAMVRREYEAGLFHLVSWYIARNISDLPMQILLPFIVFVPAYFLIGIGHGFSGFISLQVMMILVRSASVGLAYALGCIFRRADVATIAGMLVLLPMLLFGGLMVNSDDTPVYFIWIN
;
A
#
# COMPACT_ATOMS: atom_id res chain seq x y z
N MET A 1 -13.03 12.51 -2.71
CA MET A 1 -11.91 12.82 -1.78
C MET A 1 -11.00 13.92 -2.28
N GLY A 2 -10.50 13.91 -3.52
CA GLY A 2 -9.69 15.04 -4.05
C GLY A 2 -10.40 16.41 -3.96
N LEU A 3 -11.73 16.44 -4.06
CA LEU A 3 -12.55 17.65 -3.87
C LEU A 3 -12.55 18.21 -2.44
N VAL A 4 -12.24 17.41 -1.42
CA VAL A 4 -12.15 17.87 -0.02
C VAL A 4 -10.92 18.78 0.17
N TYR A 5 -9.89 18.55 -0.64
CA TYR A 5 -8.63 19.31 -0.62
C TYR A 5 -8.52 20.25 -1.83
N LEU A 6 -9.65 20.67 -2.41
CA LEU A 6 -9.67 21.49 -3.61
C LEU A 6 -8.95 22.82 -3.36
N GLN A 7 -7.86 23.05 -4.09
CA GLN A 7 -7.14 24.33 -4.17
C GLN A 7 -6.82 24.94 -2.79
N LEU A 8 -5.91 24.29 -2.05
CA LEU A 8 -5.46 24.76 -0.75
C LEU A 8 -4.65 26.06 -0.83
N ASP A 9 -5.07 27.09 -0.09
CA ASP A 9 -4.33 28.36 0.06
C ASP A 9 -3.04 28.18 0.85
N ILE A 10 -1.91 28.75 0.42
CA ILE A 10 -0.60 28.56 1.07
C ILE A 10 -0.54 29.25 2.45
N ASN A 11 -0.97 28.52 3.49
CA ASN A 11 -0.95 28.91 4.89
C ASN A 11 -0.48 27.73 5.77
N GLN A 12 -0.13 27.97 7.03
CA GLN A 12 0.27 26.90 7.96
C GLN A 12 -0.80 25.79 8.09
N ARG A 13 -2.09 26.17 8.01
CA ARG A 13 -3.21 25.22 7.98
C ARG A 13 -3.22 24.37 6.69
N ALA A 14 -2.80 24.94 5.56
CA ALA A 14 -2.71 24.17 4.33
C ALA A 14 -1.56 23.19 4.34
N ILE A 15 -0.41 23.50 4.98
CA ILE A 15 0.66 22.52 5.16
C ILE A 15 0.12 21.27 5.89
N GLN A 16 -0.65 21.46 6.96
CA GLN A 16 -1.30 20.35 7.66
C GLN A 16 -2.29 19.59 6.76
N ASN A 17 -3.09 20.31 5.95
CA ASN A 17 -4.02 19.68 5.02
C ASN A 17 -3.30 18.90 3.91
N PHE A 18 -2.18 19.39 3.39
CA PHE A 18 -1.35 18.67 2.41
C PHE A 18 -0.78 17.39 3.04
N THR A 19 -0.20 17.47 4.24
CA THR A 19 0.31 16.29 4.94
C THR A 19 -0.79 15.26 5.19
N GLY A 20 -1.97 15.71 5.63
CA GLY A 20 -3.14 14.84 5.82
C GLY A 20 -3.64 14.21 4.52
N ALA A 21 -3.66 14.97 3.42
CA ALA A 21 -4.04 14.45 2.11
C ALA A 21 -3.07 13.35 1.64
N PHE A 22 -1.76 13.61 1.67
CA PHE A 22 -0.76 12.62 1.26
C PHE A 22 -0.80 11.36 2.13
N PHE A 23 -0.87 11.53 3.45
CA PHE A 23 -1.01 10.40 4.37
C PHE A 23 -2.25 9.57 4.05
N TYR A 24 -3.40 10.21 3.79
CA TYR A 24 -4.62 9.52 3.40
C TYR A 24 -4.45 8.72 2.09
N PHE A 25 -3.92 9.33 1.04
CA PHE A 25 -3.74 8.62 -0.24
C PHE A 25 -2.75 7.46 -0.12
N MET A 26 -1.63 7.63 0.60
CA MET A 26 -0.68 6.55 0.86
C MET A 26 -1.34 5.41 1.67
N SER A 27 -2.09 5.75 2.72
CA SER A 27 -2.83 4.77 3.52
C SER A 27 -3.83 4.00 2.67
N ASN A 28 -4.57 4.69 1.81
CA ASN A 28 -5.56 4.08 0.94
C ASN A 28 -4.91 3.10 -0.05
N GLU A 29 -3.77 3.45 -0.63
CA GLU A 29 -2.99 2.55 -1.50
C GLU A 29 -2.48 1.31 -0.75
N ILE A 30 -1.97 1.48 0.48
CA ILE A 30 -1.50 0.37 1.32
C ILE A 30 -2.65 -0.60 1.60
N PHE A 31 -3.78 -0.11 2.11
CA PHE A 31 -4.92 -0.97 2.45
C PHE A 31 -5.54 -1.63 1.22
N ALA A 32 -5.75 -0.88 0.14
CA ALA A 32 -6.35 -1.42 -1.08
C ALA A 32 -5.49 -2.53 -1.68
N ALA A 33 -4.16 -2.34 -1.72
CA ALA A 33 -3.26 -3.37 -2.22
C ALA A 33 -3.22 -4.61 -1.31
N ALA A 34 -3.15 -4.43 0.01
CA ALA A 34 -3.10 -5.54 0.94
C ALA A 34 -4.40 -6.35 0.94
N GLU A 35 -5.56 -5.69 0.89
CA GLU A 35 -6.87 -6.36 0.90
C GLU A 35 -7.04 -7.30 -0.30
N ILE A 36 -6.70 -6.85 -1.52
CA ILE A 36 -6.80 -7.66 -2.73
C ILE A 36 -5.91 -8.91 -2.62
N GLN A 37 -4.68 -8.76 -2.14
CA GLN A 37 -3.74 -9.87 -2.08
C GLN A 37 -4.05 -10.83 -0.92
N LEU A 38 -4.45 -10.34 0.25
CA LEU A 38 -4.82 -11.18 1.38
C LEU A 38 -6.11 -11.98 1.12
N ALA A 39 -7.03 -11.43 0.32
CA ALA A 39 -8.26 -12.13 -0.07
C ALA A 39 -8.02 -13.20 -1.15
N SER A 40 -7.13 -12.96 -2.10
CA SER A 40 -6.89 -13.85 -3.25
C SER A 40 -5.81 -14.91 -3.02
N LEU A 41 -4.70 -14.54 -2.38
CA LEU A 41 -3.50 -15.37 -2.30
C LEU A 41 -3.73 -16.72 -1.58
N PRO A 42 -4.45 -16.81 -0.45
CA PRO A 42 -4.65 -18.10 0.22
C PRO A 42 -5.43 -19.12 -0.63
N LEU A 43 -6.35 -18.63 -1.47
CA LEU A 43 -7.11 -19.48 -2.40
C LEU A 43 -6.19 -20.04 -3.49
N GLU A 44 -5.28 -19.23 -4.00
CA GLU A 44 -4.32 -19.63 -5.03
C GLU A 44 -3.26 -20.57 -4.50
N ILE A 45 -2.70 -20.32 -3.32
CA ILE A 45 -1.71 -21.20 -2.69
C ILE A 45 -2.29 -22.61 -2.53
N ALA A 46 -3.59 -22.75 -2.24
CA ALA A 46 -4.24 -24.06 -2.16
C ALA A 46 -4.25 -24.81 -3.50
N MET A 47 -4.40 -24.10 -4.63
CA MET A 47 -4.31 -24.68 -5.97
C MET A 47 -2.87 -25.00 -6.35
N VAL A 48 -1.97 -24.03 -6.15
CA VAL A 48 -0.53 -24.14 -6.45
C VAL A 48 0.10 -25.31 -5.72
N ARG A 49 -0.29 -25.55 -4.46
CA ARG A 49 0.20 -26.70 -3.69
C ARG A 49 -0.11 -28.03 -4.37
N ARG A 50 -1.31 -28.17 -4.95
CA ARG A 50 -1.71 -29.41 -5.66
C ARG A 50 -0.89 -29.60 -6.94
N GLU A 51 -0.70 -28.52 -7.69
CA GLU A 51 0.06 -28.57 -8.96
C GLU A 51 1.56 -28.79 -8.74
N TYR A 52 2.10 -28.23 -7.65
CA TYR A 52 3.48 -28.47 -7.22
C TYR A 52 3.68 -29.93 -6.77
N GLU A 53 2.76 -30.48 -5.97
CA GLU A 53 2.79 -31.90 -5.56
C GLU A 53 2.64 -32.85 -6.77
N ALA A 54 1.97 -32.42 -7.84
CA ALA A 54 1.87 -33.15 -9.11
C ALA A 54 3.11 -32.99 -10.02
N GLY A 55 4.09 -32.16 -9.63
CA GLY A 55 5.33 -31.94 -10.38
C GLY A 55 5.19 -31.10 -11.65
N LEU A 56 4.11 -30.31 -11.78
CA LEU A 56 3.82 -29.54 -13.00
C LEU A 56 4.73 -28.32 -13.20
N PHE A 57 5.22 -27.72 -12.11
CA PHE A 57 6.16 -26.59 -12.15
C PHE A 57 6.93 -26.43 -10.83
N HIS A 58 7.97 -25.60 -10.86
CA HIS A 58 8.74 -25.21 -9.68
C HIS A 58 8.13 -23.97 -9.00
N LEU A 59 8.20 -23.91 -7.68
CA LEU A 59 7.63 -22.80 -6.90
C LEU A 59 8.19 -21.43 -7.31
N VAL A 60 9.49 -21.36 -7.64
CA VAL A 60 10.14 -20.12 -8.10
C VAL A 60 9.55 -19.62 -9.42
N SER A 61 9.23 -20.54 -10.34
CA SER A 61 8.60 -20.20 -11.63
C SER A 61 7.23 -19.58 -11.42
N TRP A 62 6.44 -20.14 -10.50
CA TRP A 62 5.13 -19.59 -10.15
C TRP A 62 5.27 -18.20 -9.51
N TYR A 63 6.18 -18.04 -8.54
CA TYR A 63 6.37 -16.76 -7.85
C TYR A 63 6.78 -15.63 -8.81
N ILE A 64 7.71 -15.90 -9.73
CA ILE A 64 8.14 -14.92 -10.73
C ILE A 64 7.00 -14.60 -11.70
N ALA A 65 6.29 -15.61 -12.21
CA ALA A 65 5.17 -15.41 -13.12
C ALA A 65 4.05 -14.56 -12.48
N ARG A 66 3.71 -14.85 -11.22
CA ARG A 66 2.73 -14.11 -10.43
C ARG A 66 3.15 -12.66 -10.21
N ASN A 67 4.41 -12.41 -9.86
CA ASN A 67 4.89 -11.04 -9.68
C ASN A 67 4.84 -10.26 -11.00
N ILE A 68 5.27 -10.87 -12.10
CA ILE A 68 5.24 -10.24 -13.42
C ILE A 68 3.80 -9.97 -13.88
N SER A 69 2.85 -10.86 -13.59
CA SER A 69 1.43 -10.63 -13.94
C SER A 69 0.81 -9.47 -13.16
N ASP A 70 1.26 -9.24 -11.92
CA ASP A 70 0.69 -8.21 -11.05
C ASP A 70 1.37 -6.84 -11.23
N LEU A 71 2.60 -6.79 -11.73
CA LEU A 71 3.36 -5.55 -11.95
C LEU A 71 2.59 -4.48 -12.77
N PRO A 72 1.93 -4.80 -13.90
CA PRO A 72 1.16 -3.82 -14.65
C PRO A 72 0.06 -3.16 -13.80
N MET A 73 -0.61 -3.95 -12.97
CA MET A 73 -1.71 -3.48 -12.11
C MET A 73 -1.17 -2.67 -10.92
N GLN A 74 -0.01 -3.05 -10.38
CA GLN A 74 0.70 -2.27 -9.35
C GLN A 74 1.14 -0.90 -9.84
N ILE A 75 1.41 -0.73 -11.14
CA ILE A 75 1.75 0.57 -11.71
C ILE A 75 0.47 1.34 -12.07
N LEU A 76 -0.45 0.72 -12.79
CA LEU A 76 -1.62 1.40 -13.37
C LEU A 76 -2.57 1.97 -12.32
N LEU A 77 -2.83 1.23 -11.23
CA LEU A 77 -3.82 1.66 -10.23
C LEU A 77 -3.41 2.93 -9.46
N PRO A 78 -2.16 3.08 -8.96
CA PRO A 78 -1.67 4.34 -8.42
C PRO A 78 -1.80 5.52 -9.38
N PHE A 79 -1.59 5.31 -10.68
CA PHE A 79 -1.78 6.38 -11.67
C PHE A 79 -3.26 6.81 -11.74
N ILE A 80 -4.18 5.85 -11.83
CA ILE A 80 -5.61 6.15 -11.94
C ILE A 80 -6.13 6.91 -10.71
N VAL A 81 -5.65 6.57 -9.51
CA VAL A 81 -6.09 7.20 -8.26
C VAL A 81 -5.38 8.54 -8.03
N PHE A 82 -4.07 8.58 -8.20
CA PHE A 82 -3.25 9.72 -7.78
C PHE A 82 -3.23 10.86 -8.79
N VAL A 83 -3.25 10.59 -10.10
CA VAL A 83 -3.25 11.63 -11.15
C VAL A 83 -4.41 12.63 -10.97
N PRO A 84 -5.69 12.21 -10.91
CA PRO A 84 -6.79 13.16 -10.72
C PRO A 84 -6.71 13.84 -9.35
N ALA A 85 -6.26 13.13 -8.31
CA ALA A 85 -6.08 13.72 -6.98
C ALA A 85 -5.04 14.85 -7.00
N TYR A 86 -3.91 14.67 -7.68
CA TYR A 86 -2.86 15.67 -7.80
C TYR A 86 -3.38 16.97 -8.43
N PHE A 87 -4.14 16.87 -9.52
CA PHE A 87 -4.74 18.04 -10.17
C PHE A 87 -5.82 18.71 -9.33
N LEU A 88 -6.62 17.95 -8.59
CA LEU A 88 -7.67 18.49 -7.72
C LEU A 88 -7.10 19.21 -6.49
N ILE A 89 -6.04 18.67 -5.88
CA ILE A 89 -5.40 19.29 -4.73
C ILE A 89 -4.70 20.61 -5.12
N GLY A 90 -4.28 20.74 -6.39
CA GLY A 90 -3.65 21.96 -6.90
C GLY A 90 -2.22 22.11 -6.39
N ILE A 91 -1.48 21.00 -6.27
CA ILE A 91 -0.10 20.98 -5.79
C ILE A 91 0.76 21.72 -6.82
N GLY A 92 1.05 23.00 -6.56
CA GLY A 92 1.77 23.92 -7.47
C GLY A 92 3.27 23.60 -7.65
N HIS A 93 3.64 22.33 -7.54
CA HIS A 93 4.99 21.84 -7.75
C HIS A 93 5.13 21.36 -9.20
N GLY A 94 6.25 21.69 -9.84
CA GLY A 94 6.48 21.36 -11.26
C GLY A 94 6.45 19.85 -11.55
N PHE A 95 6.54 19.49 -12.83
CA PHE A 95 6.44 18.10 -13.31
C PHE A 95 7.38 17.11 -12.59
N SER A 96 8.56 17.56 -12.13
CA SER A 96 9.48 16.74 -11.34
C SER A 96 8.93 16.29 -9.99
N GLY A 97 8.17 17.15 -9.30
CA GLY A 97 7.53 16.83 -8.03
C GLY A 97 6.43 15.79 -8.20
N PHE A 98 5.63 15.94 -9.26
CA PHE A 98 4.62 14.96 -9.65
C PHE A 98 5.23 13.57 -9.88
N ILE A 99 6.29 13.47 -10.68
CA ILE A 99 6.95 12.18 -10.95
C ILE A 99 7.51 11.55 -9.68
N SER A 100 8.14 12.34 -8.81
CA SER A 100 8.70 11.84 -7.55
C SER A 100 7.60 11.26 -6.63
N LEU A 101 6.48 11.96 -6.50
CA LEU A 101 5.32 11.48 -5.73
C LEU A 101 4.67 10.25 -6.36
N GLN A 102 4.56 10.21 -7.68
CA GLN A 102 4.00 9.07 -8.40
C GLN A 102 4.85 7.80 -8.22
N VAL A 103 6.18 7.93 -8.29
CA VAL A 103 7.11 6.83 -8.02
C VAL A 103 6.98 6.36 -6.57
N MET A 104 6.86 7.29 -5.62
CA MET A 104 6.66 6.95 -4.21
C MET A 104 5.37 6.15 -4.00
N MET A 105 4.25 6.53 -4.64
CA MET A 105 2.99 5.77 -4.55
C MET A 105 3.13 4.35 -5.08
N ILE A 106 3.84 4.16 -6.20
CA ILE A 106 4.08 2.82 -6.78
C ILE A 106 4.95 1.98 -5.84
N LEU A 107 6.01 2.56 -5.28
CA LEU A 107 6.90 1.86 -4.35
C LEU A 107 6.17 1.45 -3.07
N VAL A 108 5.38 2.34 -2.48
CA VAL A 108 4.56 2.05 -1.30
C VAL A 108 3.55 0.94 -1.58
N ARG A 109 2.89 0.98 -2.74
CA ARG A 109 1.98 -0.08 -3.16
C ARG A 109 2.71 -1.43 -3.30
N SER A 110 3.88 -1.45 -3.92
CA SER A 110 4.68 -2.66 -4.09
C SER A 110 5.15 -3.24 -2.75
N ALA A 111 5.55 -2.37 -1.81
CA ALA A 111 5.89 -2.78 -0.45
C ALA A 111 4.68 -3.40 0.28
N SER A 112 3.49 -2.82 0.14
CA SER A 112 2.25 -3.39 0.70
C SER A 112 1.92 -4.76 0.11
N VAL A 113 2.06 -4.93 -1.21
CA VAL A 113 1.88 -6.25 -1.86
C VAL A 113 2.86 -7.28 -1.30
N GLY A 114 4.13 -6.93 -1.15
CA GLY A 114 5.15 -7.81 -0.58
C GLY A 114 4.82 -8.24 0.86
N LEU A 115 4.37 -7.29 1.68
CA LEU A 115 3.94 -7.58 3.05
C LEU A 115 2.68 -8.47 3.07
N ALA A 116 1.72 -8.20 2.20
CA ALA A 116 0.51 -9.02 2.05
C ALA A 116 0.84 -10.45 1.59
N TYR A 117 1.88 -10.64 0.76
CA TYR A 117 2.36 -11.97 0.40
C TYR A 117 2.98 -12.71 1.58
N ALA A 118 3.81 -12.04 2.37
CA ALA A 118 4.40 -12.63 3.56
C ALA A 118 3.31 -13.08 4.55
N LEU A 119 2.29 -12.25 4.78
CA LEU A 119 1.17 -12.56 5.67
C LEU A 119 0.21 -13.60 5.08
N GLY A 120 -0.11 -13.51 3.80
CA GLY A 120 -1.02 -14.41 3.12
C GLY A 120 -0.51 -15.85 3.04
N CYS A 121 0.81 -16.06 3.03
CA CYS A 121 1.42 -17.39 3.12
C CYS A 121 1.28 -18.04 4.51
N ILE A 122 1.08 -17.25 5.58
CA ILE A 122 0.96 -17.77 6.95
C ILE A 122 -0.43 -18.37 7.18
N PHE A 123 -1.47 -17.79 6.58
CA PHE A 123 -2.86 -18.15 6.83
C PHE A 123 -3.47 -18.98 5.70
N ARG A 124 -4.11 -20.11 6.04
CA ARG A 124 -4.78 -20.99 5.06
C ARG A 124 -6.17 -20.52 4.62
N ARG A 125 -6.79 -19.60 5.36
CA ARG A 125 -8.13 -19.07 5.08
C ARG A 125 -8.02 -17.59 4.71
N ALA A 126 -8.60 -17.21 3.57
CA ALA A 126 -8.64 -15.83 3.11
C ALA A 126 -9.25 -14.88 4.15
N ASP A 127 -10.39 -15.24 4.74
CA ASP A 127 -11.05 -14.41 5.76
C ASP A 127 -10.12 -14.08 6.94
N VAL A 128 -9.37 -15.08 7.40
CA VAL A 128 -8.46 -14.94 8.54
C VAL A 128 -7.21 -14.15 8.13
N ALA A 129 -6.68 -14.38 6.93
CA ALA A 129 -5.55 -13.65 6.38
C ALA A 129 -5.84 -12.15 6.30
N THR A 130 -7.02 -11.79 5.77
CA THR A 130 -7.44 -10.39 5.65
C THR A 130 -7.58 -9.74 7.01
N ILE A 131 -8.28 -10.36 7.97
CA ILE A 131 -8.45 -9.79 9.32
C ILE A 131 -7.09 -9.61 10.00
N ALA A 132 -6.22 -10.63 9.96
CA ALA A 132 -4.90 -10.57 10.57
C ALA A 132 -4.00 -9.52 9.90
N GLY A 133 -4.04 -9.43 8.58
CA GLY A 133 -3.25 -8.43 7.84
C GLY A 133 -3.69 -7.01 8.15
N MET A 134 -4.99 -6.74 8.23
CA MET A 134 -5.49 -5.42 8.64
C MET A 134 -5.09 -5.08 10.08
N LEU A 135 -5.10 -6.08 10.97
CA LEU A 135 -4.66 -5.92 12.35
C LEU A 135 -3.16 -5.59 12.48
N VAL A 136 -2.33 -6.05 11.54
CA VAL A 136 -0.89 -5.70 11.47
C VAL A 136 -0.69 -4.31 10.85
N LEU A 137 -1.44 -3.97 9.79
CA LEU A 137 -1.30 -2.70 9.08
C LEU A 137 -1.74 -1.49 9.90
N LEU A 138 -2.79 -1.63 10.73
CA LEU A 138 -3.32 -0.53 11.54
C LEU A 138 -2.29 0.06 12.53
N PRO A 139 -1.56 -0.73 13.33
CA PRO A 139 -0.46 -0.23 14.15
C PRO A 139 0.65 0.43 13.32
N MET A 140 1.04 -0.15 12.18
CA MET A 140 2.09 0.44 11.33
C MET A 140 1.68 1.83 10.82
N LEU A 141 0.40 2.02 10.53
CA LEU A 141 -0.14 3.32 10.16
C LEU A 141 -0.09 4.33 11.32
N LEU A 142 -0.37 3.89 12.54
CA LEU A 142 -0.35 4.74 13.74
C LEU A 142 1.04 5.32 14.00
N PHE A 143 2.09 4.53 13.76
CA PHE A 143 3.49 4.98 13.87
C PHE A 143 4.03 5.65 12.59
N GLY A 144 3.21 5.87 11.57
CA GLY A 144 3.60 6.52 10.30
C GLY A 144 3.90 8.03 10.39
N GLY A 145 4.15 8.57 11.60
CA GLY A 145 4.61 9.94 11.84
C GLY A 145 3.52 11.03 11.86
N LEU A 146 2.34 10.80 11.28
CA LEU A 146 1.24 11.79 11.32
C LEU A 146 0.32 11.65 12.53
N MET A 147 0.01 10.42 12.95
CA MET A 147 -0.95 10.14 14.03
C MET A 147 -0.30 10.24 15.42
N VAL A 148 0.94 9.78 15.51
CA VAL A 148 1.81 9.94 16.67
C VAL A 148 3.09 10.58 16.17
N ASN A 149 3.51 11.70 16.79
CA ASN A 149 4.80 12.30 16.47
C ASN A 149 5.91 11.30 16.80
N SER A 150 6.91 11.20 15.94
CA SER A 150 8.02 10.27 16.17
C SER A 150 8.79 10.56 17.46
N ASP A 151 8.88 11.84 17.84
CA ASP A 151 9.55 12.28 19.08
C ASP A 151 8.76 11.92 20.36
N ASP A 152 7.43 11.78 20.25
CA ASP A 152 6.54 11.44 21.37
C ASP A 152 6.34 9.92 21.49
N THR A 153 7.00 9.12 20.64
CA THR A 153 6.88 7.65 20.66
C THR A 153 7.57 7.09 21.91
N PRO A 154 6.85 6.35 22.77
CA PRO A 154 7.44 5.78 23.97
C PRO A 154 8.63 4.86 23.65
N VAL A 155 9.64 4.81 24.54
CA VAL A 155 10.92 4.10 24.31
C VAL A 155 10.75 2.65 23.87
N TYR A 156 9.70 1.97 24.35
CA TYR A 156 9.40 0.59 23.99
C TYR A 156 8.91 0.38 22.54
N PHE A 157 8.46 1.43 21.85
CA PHE A 157 8.01 1.39 20.46
C PHE A 157 8.92 2.13 19.47
N ILE A 158 10.03 2.73 19.92
CA ILE A 158 10.95 3.46 19.03
C ILE A 158 11.47 2.58 17.88
N TRP A 159 11.62 1.26 18.08
CA TRP A 159 12.13 0.35 17.05
C TRP A 159 11.21 0.19 15.83
N ILE A 160 9.94 0.57 15.94
CA ILE A 160 8.94 0.45 14.87
C ILE A 160 8.84 1.73 14.03
N ASN A 161 9.44 2.83 14.53
CA ASN A 161 9.45 4.16 13.94
C ASN A 161 10.76 4.37 13.18
#